data_AF-A0A1C5PS30-F1
#
_entry.id   AF-A0A1C5PS30-F1
#
_cell.length_a   1.000
_cell.length_b   1.000
_cell.length_c   1.000
_cell.angle_alpha   90.00
_cell.angle_beta   90.00
_cell.angle_gamma   90.00
#
_symmetry.space_group_name_H-M   'P 1'
#
loop_
_entity.id
_entity.type
_entity.pdbx_description
1 polymer ?
#
loop_
_entity_poly.entity_id
_entity_poly.type
_entity_poly.pdbx_seq_one_letter_code
_entity_poly.pdbx_strand_id
1 'polypeptide(L)' 'MEKKICCNKCGRELLQNQEEYLTIKKQWGYFSGVDQKVYRFHICEECFAKMLSEFRIPAECWEQTEML' A
#
# COMPACT_ATOMS: atom_id res chain seq x y z
N MET A 1 19.45 0.46 -14.99
CA MET A 1 18.96 1.38 -13.95
C MET A 1 17.86 0.67 -13.19
N GLU A 2 18.16 0.23 -11.97
CA GLU A 2 17.14 -0.30 -11.07
C GLU A 2 16.19 0.84 -10.73
N LYS A 3 14.89 0.65 -10.97
CA LYS A 3 13.88 1.64 -10.58
C LYS A 3 13.81 1.63 -9.06
N LYS A 4 14.34 2.68 -8.45
CA LYS A 4 14.18 2.94 -7.01
C LYS A 4 12.69 2.94 -6.68
N ILE A 5 12.29 2.11 -5.73
CA ILE A 5 10.93 2.07 -5.21
C ILE A 5 10.86 3.12 -4.11
N CYS A 6 9.82 3.95 -4.11
CA CYS A 6 9.65 4.99 -3.09
C CYS A 6 8.27 4.90 -2.46
N CYS A 7 8.16 5.29 -1.20
CA CYS A 7 6.88 5.45 -0.53
C CYS A 7 6.13 6.65 -1.12
N ASN A 8 4.93 6.43 -1.65
CA ASN A 8 4.12 7.48 -2.25
C ASN A 8 3.48 8.44 -1.23
N LYS A 9 3.50 8.13 0.09
CA LYS A 9 3.01 9.04 1.15
C LYS A 9 4.12 9.96 1.67
N CYS A 10 5.30 9.44 2.02
CA CYS A 10 6.39 10.25 2.61
C CYS A 10 7.56 10.55 1.67
N GLY A 11 7.63 9.91 0.49
CA GLY A 11 8.67 10.17 -0.52
C GLY A 11 10.01 9.46 -0.30
N ARG A 12 10.21 8.77 0.84
CA ARG A 12 11.47 8.06 1.11
C ARG A 12 11.67 6.86 0.20
N GLU A 13 12.92 6.56 -0.10
CA GLU A 13 13.31 5.33 -0.81
C GLU A 13 13.00 4.10 0.04
N LEU A 14 12.47 3.06 -0.62
CA LEU A 14 12.15 1.77 -0.03
C LEU A 14 13.26 0.79 -0.41
N LEU A 15 13.95 0.27 0.60
CA LEU A 15 15.06 -0.64 0.42
C LEU A 15 14.54 -2.05 0.16
N GLN A 16 14.58 -2.46 -1.10
CA GLN A 16 14.15 -3.79 -1.52
C GLN A 16 14.95 -4.86 -0.76
N ASN A 17 14.25 -5.83 -0.17
CA ASN A 17 14.80 -6.91 0.67
C ASN A 17 15.31 -6.50 2.08
N GLN A 18 15.09 -5.25 2.50
CA GLN A 18 15.44 -4.79 3.86
C GLN A 18 14.25 -4.26 4.66
N GLU A 19 13.16 -3.89 3.98
CA GLU A 19 11.93 -3.44 4.63
C GLU A 19 10.69 -3.97 3.92
N GLU A 20 9.63 -4.16 4.70
CA GLU A 20 8.29 -4.48 4.19
C GLU A 20 7.54 -3.21 3.80
N TYR A 21 6.79 -3.29 2.70
CA TYR A 21 5.97 -2.19 2.22
C TYR A 21 4.73 -2.70 1.50
N LEU A 22 3.64 -1.96 1.64
CA LEU A 22 2.41 -2.28 0.94
C LEU A 22 2.50 -1.82 -0.52
N THR A 23 2.20 -2.72 -1.45
CA THR A 23 2.02 -2.39 -2.87
C THR A 23 0.55 -2.50 -3.24
N ILE A 24 -0.04 -1.38 -3.67
CA ILE A 24 -1.42 -1.37 -4.15
C ILE A 24 -1.41 -1.27 -5.66
N LYS A 25 -2.13 -2.19 -6.32
CA LYS A 25 -2.51 -2.08 -7.73
C LYS A 25 -4.03 -2.11 -7.81
N LYS A 26 -4.64 -0.94 -8.05
CA LYS A 26 -6.10 -0.81 -8.13
C LYS A 26 -6.50 -0.36 -9.53
N GLN A 27 -7.29 -1.20 -10.18
CA GLN A 27 -8.05 -0.84 -11.37
C GLN A 27 -9.49 -0.53 -10.96
N TRP A 28 -9.98 0.63 -11.36
CA TRP A 28 -11.39 0.98 -11.18
C TRP A 28 -12.23 0.48 -12.36
N GLY A 29 -13.43 -0.01 -12.05
CA GLY A 29 -14.39 -0.46 -13.05
C GLY A 29 -15.41 0.63 -13.40
N TYR A 30 -16.41 0.25 -14.19
CA TYR A 30 -17.48 1.13 -14.69
C TYR A 30 -18.34 1.79 -13.59
N PHE A 31 -18.34 1.26 -12.37
CA PHE A 31 -19.09 1.83 -11.23
C PHE A 31 -18.30 2.92 -10.48
N SER A 32 -17.26 3.48 -11.08
CA SER A 32 -16.47 4.55 -10.48
C SER A 32 -16.55 5.81 -11.33
N GLY A 33 -16.55 6.99 -10.72
CA GLY A 33 -16.39 8.26 -11.45
C GLY A 33 -14.98 8.48 -12.01
N VAL A 34 -14.14 7.44 -11.99
CA VAL A 34 -12.74 7.45 -12.41
C VAL A 34 -12.55 6.35 -13.45
N ASP A 35 -13.21 6.55 -14.60
CA ASP A 35 -13.25 5.57 -15.67
C ASP A 35 -11.85 5.17 -16.15
N GLN A 36 -11.64 3.86 -16.29
CA GLN A 36 -10.48 3.22 -16.92
C GLN A 36 -9.10 3.55 -16.31
N LYS A 37 -9.03 4.13 -15.10
CA LYS A 37 -7.73 4.41 -14.47
C LYS A 37 -7.22 3.23 -13.64
N VAL A 38 -5.94 2.94 -13.82
CA VAL A 38 -5.16 2.00 -13.01
C VAL A 38 -4.16 2.79 -12.17
N TYR A 39 -4.21 2.60 -10.86
CA TYR A 39 -3.26 3.17 -9.92
C TYR A 39 -2.30 2.09 -9.43
N ARG A 40 -1.01 2.41 -9.40
CA ARG A 40 0.03 1.60 -8.75
C ARG A 40 0.88 2.49 -7.86
N PHE A 41 1.01 2.14 -6.60
CA PHE A 41 1.83 2.88 -5.63
C PHE A 41 2.28 2.01 -4.47
N HIS A 42 3.28 2.49 -3.73
CA HIS A 42 3.91 1.82 -2.61
C HIS A 42 3.79 2.66 -1.34
N ILE A 43 3.62 2.02 -0.19
CA ILE A 43 3.50 2.69 1.12
C ILE A 43 4.38 1.95 2.13
N CYS A 44 5.32 2.65 2.77
CA CYS A 44 6.12 2.06 3.86
C CYS A 44 5.25 1.70 5.06
N GLU A 45 5.74 0.81 5.92
CA GLU A 45 5.08 0.39 7.15
C GLU A 45 4.60 1.56 8.02
N GLU A 46 5.44 2.57 8.26
CA GLU A 46 5.06 3.74 9.06
C GLU A 46 3.89 4.52 8.46
N CYS A 47 3.87 4.67 7.14
CA CYS A 47 2.80 5.37 6.44
C CYS A 47 1.53 4.52 6.36
N PHE A 48 1.67 3.20 6.33
CA PHE A 48 0.57 2.26 6.43
C PHE A 48 -0.09 2.34 7.81
N ALA A 49 0.68 2.33 8.89
CA ALA A 49 0.15 2.51 10.25
C ALA A 49 -0.64 3.83 10.39
N LYS A 50 -0.09 4.94 9.86
CA LYS A 50 -0.79 6.23 9.80
C LYS A 50 -2.09 6.14 8.98
N MET A 51 -2.07 5.45 7.85
CA MET A 51 -3.25 5.24 7.02
C MET A 51 -4.35 4.47 7.78
N LEU A 52 -3.99 3.41 8.49
CA LEU A 52 -4.95 2.67 9.33
C LEU A 52 -5.57 3.55 10.42
N SER A 53 -4.77 4.43 11.04
CA SER A 53 -5.30 5.36 12.06
C SER A 53 -6.27 6.40 11.51
N GLU A 54 -6.22 6.68 10.20
CA GLU A 54 -7.10 7.63 9.51
C GLU A 54 -8.44 6.99 9.09
N PHE A 55 -8.58 5.66 9.20
CA PHE A 55 -9.81 4.97 8.80
C PHE A 55 -10.94 5.21 9.78
N ARG A 56 -12.08 5.67 9.26
CA ARG A 56 -13.31 5.83 10.05
C ARG A 56 -13.85 4.48 10.56
N ILE A 57 -13.69 3.43 9.77
CA ILE A 57 -14.00 2.06 10.14
C ILE A 57 -12.66 1.34 10.23
N PRO A 58 -12.25 0.83 11.41
CA PRO A 58 -10.96 0.16 11.56
C PRO A 58 -10.79 -0.99 10.57
N ALA A 59 -9.57 -1.19 10.10
CA ALA A 59 -9.25 -2.38 9.31
C ALA A 59 -9.35 -3.63 10.20
N GLU A 60 -9.89 -4.71 9.65
CA GLU A 60 -9.86 -6.01 10.30
C GLU A 60 -8.41 -6.51 10.35
N CYS A 61 -7.95 -6.95 11.52
CA CYS A 61 -6.67 -7.64 11.67
C CYS A 61 -6.87 -8.91 12.49
N TRP A 62 -6.17 -9.97 12.10
CA TRP A 62 -6.13 -11.24 12.83
C TRP A 62 -4.70 -11.77 12.81
N GLU A 63 -4.33 -12.48 13.87
CA GLU A 63 -3.05 -13.19 13.91
C GLU A 63 -3.16 -14.41 12.98
N GLN A 64 -2.20 -14.58 12.06
CA GLN A 64 -2.07 -15.82 11.31
C GLN A 64 -1.37 -16.86 12.19
N THR A 65 -2.15 -17.71 12.85
CA THR A 65 -1.67 -18.96 13.45
C THR A 65 -1.72 -20.08 12.41
N GLU A 66 -0.75 -20.12 11.49
CA GLU A 66 -0.28 -21.31 10.75
C GLU A 66 0.62 -20.85 9.59
N MET A 67 1.92 -21.21 9.64
CA MET A 67 2.76 -21.29 8.45
C MET A 67 2.53 -22.68 7.85
N LEU A 68 1.75 -22.78 6.77
CA LEU A 68 1.72 -23.98 5.92
C LEU A 68 2.94 -24.00 4.98
#